data_AF-A0A6B3EAS8-F1
#
_entry.id   AF-A0A6B3EAS8-F1
#
_cell.length_a   1.000
_cell.length_b   1.000
_cell.length_c   1.000
_cell.angle_alpha   90.00
_cell.angle_beta   90.00
_cell.angle_gamma   90.00
#
_symmetry.space_group_name_H-M   'P 1'
#
loop_
_entity.id
_entity.type
_entity.pdbx_description
1 polymer ?
#
loop_
_entity_poly.entity_id
_entity_poly.type
_entity_poly.pdbx_seq_one_letter_code
_entity_poly.pdbx_strand_id
1 'polypeptide(L)'
;VEVLEANAGPGGAVRSDRGVDPAFVSDLGSSFYPLAAASPVLAGLGLERYGLRWSHAPRVLAHPFPDGSCAVLERRPEDTAAAMEAAAPGDGEAWLG
;
A
#
# COMPACT_ATOMS: atom_id res chain seq x y z
N VAL A 1 25.62 -19.64 2.96
CA VAL A 1 24.30 -19.86 2.34
C VAL A 1 24.45 -19.60 0.85
N GLU A 2 23.91 -20.47 0.01
CA GLU A 2 23.81 -20.27 -1.44
C GLU A 2 22.33 -20.08 -1.81
N VAL A 3 22.05 -19.18 -2.75
CA VAL A 3 20.69 -18.88 -3.22
C VAL A 3 20.63 -19.16 -4.71
N LEU A 4 19.72 -20.04 -5.13
CA LEU A 4 19.51 -20.41 -6.52
C LEU A 4 18.19 -19.79 -7.01
N GLU A 5 18.27 -18.91 -8.00
CA GLU A 5 17.13 -18.22 -8.61
C GLU A 5 17.04 -18.60 -10.10
N ALA A 6 15.85 -18.96 -10.56
CA ALA A 6 15.62 -19.38 -11.94
C ALA A 6 15.40 -18.18 -12.89
N ASN A 7 14.92 -17.07 -12.35
CA ASN A 7 14.73 -15.83 -13.09
C ASN A 7 16.04 -15.08 -13.29
N ALA A 8 16.04 -14.11 -14.23
CA ALA A 8 17.20 -13.24 -14.47
C ALA A 8 17.59 -12.36 -13.27
N GLY A 9 16.73 -12.26 -12.26
CA GLY A 9 17.00 -11.54 -11.02
C GLY A 9 16.01 -11.93 -9.92
N PRO A 10 16.35 -11.63 -8.64
CA PRO A 10 15.54 -12.03 -7.49
C PRO A 10 14.21 -11.27 -7.46
N GLY A 11 13.27 -11.80 -6.66
CA GLY A 11 12.03 -11.13 -6.30
C GLY A 11 10.75 -11.84 -6.77
N GLY A 12 10.83 -12.75 -7.73
CA GLY A 12 9.66 -13.53 -8.18
C GLY A 12 8.41 -12.66 -8.43
N ALA A 13 7.28 -13.04 -7.84
CA ALA A 13 6.00 -12.33 -7.97
C ALA A 13 5.95 -10.96 -7.27
N VAL A 14 6.91 -10.67 -6.38
CA VAL A 14 7.01 -9.39 -5.66
C VAL A 14 8.01 -8.42 -6.28
N ARG A 15 8.54 -8.74 -7.46
CA ARG A 15 9.45 -7.86 -8.19
C ARG A 15 8.71 -6.67 -8.76
N SER A 16 9.35 -5.50 -8.71
CA SER A 16 8.89 -4.28 -9.38
C SER A 16 9.64 -4.05 -10.70
N ASP A 17 8.97 -3.46 -11.67
CA ASP A 17 9.59 -2.95 -12.90
C ASP A 17 8.97 -1.62 -13.34
N ARG A 18 9.25 -1.19 -14.58
CA ARG A 18 8.69 0.02 -15.20
C ARG A 18 8.01 -0.29 -16.54
N GLY A 19 7.50 -1.52 -16.71
CA GLY A 19 6.99 -2.00 -17.98
C GLY A 19 5.68 -1.32 -18.41
N VAL A 20 4.89 -0.85 -17.44
CA VAL A 20 3.62 -0.14 -17.68
C VAL A 20 3.86 1.32 -18.09
N ASP A 21 4.74 2.03 -17.37
CA ASP A 21 5.11 3.42 -17.66
C ASP A 21 6.53 3.72 -17.13
N PRO A 22 7.42 4.35 -17.92
CA PRO A 22 8.81 4.58 -17.54
C PRO A 22 9.00 5.57 -16.36
N ALA A 23 8.01 6.42 -16.07
CA ALA A 23 8.05 7.35 -14.95
C ALA A 23 7.61 6.69 -13.62
N PHE A 24 6.94 5.54 -13.68
CA PHE A 24 6.42 4.85 -12.50
C PHE A 24 7.12 3.51 -12.28
N VAL A 25 7.22 3.12 -11.02
CA VAL A 25 7.63 1.76 -10.63
C VAL A 25 6.37 1.00 -10.26
N SER A 26 6.17 -0.17 -10.85
CA SER A 26 5.00 -1.00 -10.64
C SER A 26 5.41 -2.39 -10.16
N ASP A 27 4.71 -2.91 -9.15
CA ASP A 27 4.87 -4.30 -8.74
C ASP A 27 4.21 -5.22 -9.77
N LEU A 28 4.90 -6.29 -10.17
CA LEU A 28 4.40 -7.23 -11.17
C LEU A 28 3.24 -8.11 -10.68
N GLY A 29 3.20 -8.37 -9.36
CA GLY A 29 2.17 -9.20 -8.75
C GLY A 29 1.94 -8.94 -7.25
N SER A 30 2.59 -7.93 -6.67
CA SER A 30 2.37 -7.54 -5.27
C SER A 30 1.46 -6.32 -5.18
N SER A 31 0.81 -6.16 -4.03
CA SER A 31 -0.15 -5.07 -3.79
C SER A 31 0.19 -4.25 -2.54
N PHE A 32 0.40 -4.89 -1.38
CA PHE A 32 0.89 -4.25 -0.15
C PHE A 32 1.23 -5.30 0.93
N TYR A 33 2.00 -4.91 1.96
CA TYR A 33 2.53 -5.84 2.98
C TYR A 33 2.12 -5.50 4.42
N PRO A 34 0.81 -5.48 4.76
CA PRO A 34 0.34 -5.03 6.06
C PRO A 34 0.82 -5.94 7.19
N LEU A 35 0.81 -7.26 6.95
CA LEU A 35 1.28 -8.26 7.91
C LEU A 35 2.80 -8.24 8.07
N ALA A 36 3.53 -7.85 7.02
CA ALA A 36 4.98 -7.79 7.10
C ALA A 36 5.43 -6.64 8.02
N ALA A 37 4.78 -5.48 7.89
CA ALA A 37 5.05 -4.31 8.73
C ALA A 37 4.76 -4.57 10.21
N ALA A 38 3.78 -5.43 10.53
CA ALA A 38 3.41 -5.80 11.89
C ALA A 38 4.13 -7.05 12.43
N SER A 39 4.95 -7.73 11.63
CA SER A 39 5.53 -9.03 11.98
C SER A 39 6.76 -8.90 12.90
N PRO A 40 6.74 -9.48 14.12
CA PRO A 40 7.92 -9.51 14.99
C PRO A 40 9.11 -10.27 14.37
N VAL A 41 8.82 -11.27 13.53
CA VAL A 41 9.85 -12.07 12.84
C VAL A 41 10.61 -11.22 11.84
N LEU A 42 9.90 -10.44 11.01
CA LEU A 42 10.54 -9.57 10.02
C LEU A 42 11.22 -8.36 10.67
N ALA A 43 10.61 -7.80 11.72
CA ALA A 43 11.25 -6.77 12.53
C ALA A 43 12.57 -7.25 13.14
N GLY A 44 12.63 -8.51 13.60
CA GLY A 44 13.83 -9.12 14.16
C GLY A 44 15.02 -9.23 13.19
N LEU A 45 14.76 -9.20 11.87
CA LEU A 45 15.84 -9.19 10.85
C LEU A 45 16.57 -7.85 10.79
N GLY A 46 15.94 -6.74 11.21
CA GLY A 46 16.51 -5.39 11.18
C GLY A 46 16.93 -4.95 9.78
N LEU A 47 16.05 -5.18 8.80
CA LEU A 47 16.29 -4.92 7.38
C LEU A 47 16.48 -3.44 7.04
N GLU A 48 16.06 -2.53 7.92
CA GLU A 48 16.30 -1.10 7.82
C GLU A 48 17.79 -0.77 7.76
N ARG A 49 18.64 -1.58 8.43
CA ARG A 49 20.11 -1.46 8.36
C ARG A 49 20.67 -1.79 6.97
N TYR A 50 19.89 -2.50 6.16
CA TYR A 50 20.22 -2.88 4.78
C TYR A 50 19.45 -2.02 3.76
N GLY A 51 18.82 -0.93 4.21
CA GLY A 51 18.19 0.06 3.33
C GLY A 51 16.68 -0.11 3.15
N LEU A 52 16.03 -1.08 3.81
CA LEU A 52 14.57 -1.15 3.81
C LEU A 52 13.98 0.12 4.43
N ARG A 53 13.03 0.74 3.72
CA ARG A 53 12.22 1.84 4.25
C ARG A 53 10.76 1.55 4.02
N TRP A 54 9.98 1.54 5.10
CA TRP A 54 8.53 1.51 5.01
C TRP A 54 8.03 2.86 4.50
N SER A 55 7.11 2.81 3.54
CA SER A 55 6.42 4.00 3.05
C SER A 55 4.92 3.76 3.11
N HIS A 56 4.16 4.84 3.22
CA HIS A 56 2.70 4.82 3.20
C HIS A 56 2.25 5.79 2.12
N ALA A 57 1.27 5.37 1.31
CA ALA A 57 0.61 6.29 0.42
C ALA A 57 -0.17 7.33 1.25
N PRO A 58 -0.20 8.62 0.83
CA PRO A 58 -1.04 9.62 1.47
C PRO A 58 -2.52 9.25 1.44
N ARG A 59 -2.99 8.77 0.28
CA ARG A 59 -4.31 8.17 0.04
C ARG A 59 -4.12 6.66 -0.13
N VAL A 60 -4.75 5.86 0.72
CA VAL A 60 -4.52 4.41 0.81
C VAL A 60 -5.27 3.66 -0.29
N LEU A 61 -6.50 4.09 -0.57
CA LEU A 61 -7.35 3.49 -1.61
C LEU A 61 -8.26 4.57 -2.19
N ALA A 62 -8.53 4.47 -3.49
CA ALA A 62 -9.45 5.33 -4.20
C ALA A 62 -10.43 4.45 -5.01
N HIS A 63 -11.73 4.71 -4.87
CA HIS A 63 -12.79 4.09 -5.67
C HIS A 63 -13.44 5.14 -6.57
N PRO A 64 -13.09 5.21 -7.86
CA PRO A 64 -13.65 6.20 -8.78
C PRO A 64 -15.09 5.83 -9.17
N PHE A 65 -15.98 6.81 -9.17
CA PHE A 65 -17.35 6.68 -9.65
C PHE A 65 -17.48 7.16 -11.11
N PRO A 66 -18.53 6.72 -11.84
CA PRO A 66 -18.75 7.12 -13.24
C PRO A 66 -18.94 8.63 -13.44
N ASP A 67 -19.35 9.37 -12.41
CA ASP A 67 -19.53 10.83 -12.44
C ASP A 67 -18.22 11.61 -12.23
N GLY A 68 -17.09 10.90 -12.07
CA GLY A 68 -15.77 11.48 -11.85
C GLY A 68 -15.46 11.80 -10.38
N SER A 69 -16.40 11.61 -9.46
CA SER A 69 -16.13 11.66 -8.03
C SER A 69 -15.38 10.41 -7.57
N CYS A 70 -14.81 10.44 -6.36
CA CYS A 70 -14.04 9.32 -5.85
C CYS A 70 -14.16 9.22 -4.33
N ALA A 71 -14.55 8.03 -3.85
CA ALA A 71 -14.42 7.70 -2.43
C ALA A 71 -12.95 7.36 -2.14
N VAL A 72 -12.36 7.99 -1.11
CA VAL A 72 -10.95 7.80 -0.75
C VAL A 72 -10.85 7.31 0.68
N LEU A 73 -10.08 6.25 0.87
CA LEU A 73 -9.58 5.85 2.18
C LEU A 73 -8.26 6.60 2.44
N GLU A 74 -8.27 7.46 3.44
CA GLU A 74 -7.09 8.21 3.86
C GLU A 74 -6.27 7.42 4.87
N ARG A 75 -5.01 7.82 5.07
CA ARG A 75 -4.13 7.16 6.05
C ARG A 75 -4.66 7.29 7.48
N ARG A 76 -5.28 8.42 7.81
CA ARG A 76 -5.88 8.64 9.13
C ARG A 76 -7.36 8.27 9.09
N PRO A 77 -7.85 7.50 10.06
CA PRO A 77 -9.28 7.19 10.15
C PRO A 77 -10.13 8.46 10.22
N GLU A 78 -9.67 9.49 10.94
CA GLU A 78 -10.38 10.76 11.08
C GLU A 78 -10.54 11.51 9.74
N ASP A 79 -9.51 11.47 8.88
CA ASP A 79 -9.56 12.13 7.58
C ASP A 79 -10.54 11.41 6.63
N THR A 80 -10.62 10.09 6.73
CA THR A 80 -11.62 9.28 6.02
C THR A 80 -13.03 9.60 6.53
N ALA A 81 -13.23 9.63 7.85
CA ALA A 81 -14.52 9.95 8.47
C ALA A 81 -15.02 11.34 8.05
N ALA A 82 -14.14 12.35 8.04
CA ALA A 82 -14.50 13.69 7.61
C ALA A 82 -14.96 13.74 6.15
N ALA A 83 -14.31 12.98 5.26
CA ALA A 83 -14.71 12.86 3.87
C ALA A 83 -16.04 12.10 3.71
N MET A 84 -16.27 11.05 4.49
CA MET A 84 -17.50 10.28 4.48
C MET A 84 -18.69 11.11 5.01
N GLU A 85 -18.52 11.86 6.10
CA GLU A 85 -19.55 12.76 6.64
C GLU A 85 -19.97 13.82 5.62
N ALA A 86 -19.00 14.39 4.90
CA ALA A 86 -19.28 15.36 3.85
C ALA A 86 -20.04 14.75 2.66
N ALA A 87 -19.85 13.46 2.38
CA ALA A 87 -20.54 12.74 1.31
C ALA A 87 -21.95 12.30 1.73
N ALA A 88 -22.10 11.84 2.97
CA ALA A 88 -23.36 11.37 3.54
C ALA A 88 -23.36 11.62 5.06
N PRO A 89 -24.25 12.50 5.57
CA PRO A 89 -24.30 12.79 7.00
C PRO A 89 -24.55 11.53 7.84
N GLY A 90 -23.73 11.33 8.88
CA GLY A 90 -23.75 10.17 9.77
C GLY A 90 -22.73 9.07 9.41
N ASP A 91 -22.25 9.03 8.17
CA ASP A 91 -21.30 7.98 7.74
C ASP A 91 -19.90 8.18 8.36
N GLY A 92 -19.53 9.41 8.70
CA GLY A 92 -18.27 9.69 9.39
C GLY A 92 -18.26 9.15 10.82
N GLU A 93 -19.37 9.29 11.55
CA GLU A 93 -19.54 8.72 12.89
C GLU A 93 -19.51 7.20 12.82
N ALA A 94 -20.28 6.60 11.90
CA ALA A 94 -20.33 5.15 11.71
C ALA A 94 -18.96 4.53 11.38
N TRP A 95 -18.07 5.27 10.71
CA TRP A 95 -16.71 4.83 10.39
C TRP A 95 -15.80 4.72 11.62
N LEU A 96 -15.92 5.65 12.58
CA LEU A 96 -15.03 5.71 13.73
C LEU A 96 -15.44 4.76 14.86
N GLY A 97 -16.70 4.31 14.86
CA GLY A 97 -17.26 3.35 15.83
C GLY A 97 -18.06 4.00 16.95
#